data_AF-A0A938J2I6-F1
#
_entry.id   AF-A0A938J2I6-F1
#
_cell.length_a   1.000
_cell.length_b   1.000
_cell.length_c   1.000
_cell.angle_alpha   90.00
_cell.angle_beta   90.00
_cell.angle_gamma   90.00
#
_symmetry.space_group_name_H-M   'P 1'
#
loop_
_entity.id
_entity.type
_entity.pdbx_description
1 polymer ?
#
loop_
_entity_poly.entity_id
_entity_poly.type
_entity_poly.pdbx_seq_one_letter_code
_entity_poly.pdbx_strand_id
1 'polypeptide(L)'
;MTPRRPAQRVRSQGGVTLIEVLVASVVAIVIAVPMLSWLNTTLKATATVTDQLGRSNETGLLNAYFPRDVATARSVVSTGQLSGLEDCGAGPGSGGRVALVLISAGDDPQRIVYTEAPSSATGSATSLWRRTCDPTDPGAPVQGTELFRNISPGSTVAACPGLAGSTCGRGATQVTLSTTPAVSGVAVQVAATRRATDDSGGADDPTRPGSRPPIAKAVVTPFKGYRDTEFTIDASSSINQ
;
A
#
# COMPACT_ATOMS: atom_id res chain seq x y z
N MET A 1 -63.08 -9.71 -72.82
CA MET A 1 -62.43 -9.00 -71.69
C MET A 1 -61.20 -9.80 -71.27
N THR A 2 -60.04 -9.19 -71.47
CA THR A 2 -58.67 -9.66 -71.18
C THR A 2 -58.40 -9.68 -69.65
N PRO A 3 -57.27 -10.25 -69.17
CA PRO A 3 -57.23 -11.26 -68.11
C PRO A 3 -56.71 -10.72 -66.76
N ARG A 4 -56.77 -11.52 -65.70
CA ARG A 4 -55.88 -11.36 -64.53
C ARG A 4 -55.21 -12.68 -64.19
N ARG A 5 -53.94 -12.81 -64.61
CA ARG A 5 -53.01 -13.80 -64.05
C ARG A 5 -52.55 -13.29 -62.68
N PRO A 6 -52.51 -14.13 -61.63
CA PRO A 6 -51.87 -13.74 -60.38
C PRO A 6 -50.35 -13.65 -60.57
N ALA A 7 -49.77 -12.55 -60.07
CA ALA A 7 -48.35 -12.28 -60.08
C ALA A 7 -47.60 -13.35 -59.28
N GLN A 8 -46.77 -14.12 -59.98
CA GLN A 8 -45.81 -15.03 -59.38
C GLN A 8 -44.73 -14.19 -58.69
N ARG A 9 -44.74 -14.14 -57.35
CA ARG A 9 -43.62 -13.58 -56.58
C ARG A 9 -42.40 -14.45 -56.85
N VAL A 10 -41.49 -13.96 -57.69
CA VAL A 10 -40.15 -14.52 -57.82
C VAL A 10 -39.46 -14.27 -56.49
N ARG A 11 -39.48 -15.25 -55.59
CA ARG A 11 -38.49 -15.34 -54.51
C ARG A 11 -37.17 -15.63 -55.20
N SER A 12 -36.34 -14.60 -55.35
CA SER A 12 -34.95 -14.76 -55.75
C SER A 12 -34.23 -15.53 -54.63
N GLN A 13 -34.23 -16.86 -54.73
CA GLN A 13 -33.22 -17.68 -54.10
C GLN A 13 -31.91 -17.41 -54.86
N GLY A 14 -31.27 -16.29 -54.52
CA GLY A 14 -29.87 -16.09 -54.85
C GLY A 14 -29.09 -17.14 -54.07
N GLY A 15 -28.74 -18.23 -54.75
CA GLY A 15 -27.90 -19.27 -54.16
C GLY A 15 -26.56 -18.64 -53.79
N VAL A 16 -26.26 -18.59 -52.50
CA VAL A 16 -24.95 -18.18 -52.00
C VAL A 16 -23.94 -19.11 -52.64
N THR A 17 -23.09 -18.56 -53.50
CA THR A 17 -22.10 -19.38 -54.20
C THR A 17 -21.00 -19.77 -53.21
N LEU A 18 -20.48 -21.00 -53.31
CA LEU A 18 -19.45 -21.50 -52.38
C LEU A 18 -18.23 -20.56 -52.32
N ILE A 19 -17.93 -19.88 -53.43
CA ILE A 19 -16.84 -18.91 -53.52
C ILE A 19 -17.12 -17.64 -52.70
N GLU A 20 -18.37 -17.19 -52.61
CA GLU A 20 -18.77 -16.01 -51.85
C GLU A 20 -18.63 -16.25 -50.34
N VAL A 21 -19.00 -17.45 -49.87
CA VAL A 21 -18.77 -17.86 -48.47
C VAL A 21 -17.27 -17.94 -48.17
N LEU A 22 -16.49 -18.49 -49.11
CA LEU A 22 -15.04 -18.64 -48.94
C LEU A 22 -14.35 -17.27 -48.88
N VAL A 23 -14.69 -16.34 -49.78
CA VAL A 23 -14.17 -14.96 -49.76
C VAL A 23 -14.61 -14.22 -48.50
N ALA A 24 -15.88 -14.30 -48.12
CA ALA A 24 -16.39 -13.65 -46.92
C ALA A 24 -15.69 -14.16 -45.65
N SER A 25 -15.42 -15.47 -45.55
CA SER A 25 -14.70 -16.04 -44.41
C SER A 25 -13.24 -15.58 -44.33
N VAL A 26 -12.54 -15.48 -45.46
CA VAL A 26 -11.15 -14.97 -45.48
C VAL A 26 -11.11 -13.51 -45.05
N VAL A 27 -12.01 -12.67 -45.57
CA VAL A 27 -12.09 -11.25 -45.18
C VAL A 27 -12.44 -11.12 -43.70
N ALA A 28 -13.37 -11.94 -43.19
CA ALA A 28 -13.71 -11.95 -41.77
C ALA A 28 -12.51 -12.33 -40.88
N ILE A 29 -11.70 -13.31 -41.27
CA ILE A 29 -10.50 -13.72 -40.52
C ILE A 29 -9.46 -12.59 -40.51
N VAL A 30 -9.21 -11.95 -41.66
CA VAL A 30 -8.23 -10.85 -41.77
C VAL A 30 -8.59 -9.67 -40.86
N ILE A 31 -9.89 -9.42 -40.63
CA ILE A 31 -10.37 -8.35 -39.75
C ILE A 31 -10.42 -8.82 -38.27
N ALA A 32 -10.85 -10.05 -38.01
CA ALA A 32 -11.05 -10.56 -36.66
C ALA A 32 -9.73 -10.76 -35.89
N VAL A 33 -8.68 -11.25 -36.56
CA VAL A 33 -7.37 -11.52 -35.93
C VAL A 33 -6.74 -10.26 -35.30
N PRO A 34 -6.61 -9.11 -36.00
CA PRO A 34 -6.06 -7.91 -35.39
C PRO A 34 -6.96 -7.36 -34.28
N MET A 35 -8.29 -7.46 -34.38
CA MET A 35 -9.20 -7.06 -33.29
C MET A 35 -9.01 -7.89 -32.02
N LEU A 36 -8.88 -9.22 -32.14
CA LEU A 36 -8.64 -10.10 -31.00
C LEU A 36 -7.27 -9.85 -30.37
N SER A 37 -6.25 -9.56 -31.18
CA SER A 37 -4.93 -9.18 -30.70
C SER A 37 -5.00 -7.90 -29.86
N TRP A 38 -5.68 -6.87 -30.37
CA TRP A 38 -5.85 -5.58 -29.69
C TRP A 38 -6.65 -5.70 -28.37
N LEU A 39 -7.68 -6.55 -28.36
CA LEU A 39 -8.48 -6.82 -27.16
C LEU A 39 -7.61 -7.47 -26.07
N ASN A 40 -6.81 -8.47 -26.42
CA ASN A 40 -5.95 -9.17 -25.46
C ASN A 40 -4.86 -8.24 -24.90
N THR A 41 -4.26 -7.40 -25.74
CA THR A 41 -3.29 -6.39 -25.27
C THR A 41 -3.94 -5.37 -24.34
N THR A 42 -5.15 -4.92 -24.65
CA THR A 42 -5.88 -3.94 -23.82
C THR A 42 -6.25 -4.53 -22.46
N LEU A 43 -6.74 -5.77 -22.42
CA LEU A 43 -7.08 -6.46 -21.16
C LEU A 43 -5.86 -6.63 -20.25
N LYS A 44 -4.71 -7.01 -20.83
CA LYS A 44 -3.44 -7.10 -20.08
C LYS A 44 -2.95 -5.74 -19.57
N ALA A 45 -3.12 -4.69 -20.38
CA ALA A 45 -2.77 -3.34 -19.98
C ALA A 45 -3.65 -2.86 -18.82
N THR A 46 -4.97 -3.10 -18.87
CA THR A 46 -5.90 -2.72 -17.79
C THR A 46 -5.56 -3.41 -16.47
N ALA A 47 -5.25 -4.72 -16.49
CA ALA A 47 -4.88 -5.46 -15.28
C ALA A 47 -3.58 -4.92 -14.65
N THR A 48 -2.61 -4.54 -15.48
CA THR A 48 -1.35 -3.96 -15.01
C THR A 48 -1.57 -2.58 -14.40
N VAL A 49 -2.42 -1.75 -15.03
CA VAL A 49 -2.73 -0.40 -14.53
C VAL A 49 -3.49 -0.46 -13.21
N THR A 50 -4.46 -1.37 -13.06
CA THR A 50 -5.19 -1.53 -11.79
C THR A 50 -4.29 -1.99 -10.64
N ASP A 51 -3.34 -2.88 -10.90
CA ASP A 51 -2.36 -3.31 -9.89
C ASP A 51 -1.42 -2.15 -9.50
N GLN A 52 -0.97 -1.36 -10.47
CA GLN A 52 -0.13 -0.18 -10.19
C GLN A 52 -0.87 0.91 -9.39
N LEU A 53 -2.14 1.16 -9.72
CA LEU A 53 -2.99 2.10 -8.98
C LEU A 53 -3.23 1.63 -7.54
N GLY A 54 -3.52 0.34 -7.34
CA GLY A 54 -3.69 -0.26 -6.02
C GLY A 54 -2.45 -0.09 -5.15
N ARG A 55 -1.27 -0.44 -5.68
CA ARG A 55 0.00 -0.30 -4.96
C ARG A 55 0.40 1.14 -4.67
N SER A 56 0.06 2.07 -5.57
CA SER A 56 0.31 3.50 -5.35
C SER A 56 -0.55 4.02 -4.19
N ASN A 57 -1.81 3.60 -4.11
CA ASN A 57 -2.69 3.92 -3.00
C ASN A 57 -2.18 3.32 -1.68
N GLU A 58 -1.78 2.05 -1.67
CA GLU A 58 -1.24 1.36 -0.49
C GLU A 58 0.05 2.02 0.03
N THR A 59 0.96 2.37 -0.88
CA THR A 59 2.17 3.12 -0.55
C THR A 59 1.83 4.52 -0.03
N GLY A 60 0.82 5.17 -0.62
CA GLY A 60 0.31 6.46 -0.16
C GLY A 60 -0.23 6.40 1.27
N LEU A 61 -1.01 5.37 1.62
CA LEU A 61 -1.50 5.16 2.98
C LEU A 61 -0.35 4.91 3.96
N LEU A 62 0.59 4.04 3.60
CA LEU A 62 1.77 3.78 4.43
C LEU A 62 2.56 5.07 4.68
N ASN A 63 2.77 5.88 3.63
CA ASN A 63 3.49 7.15 3.72
C ASN A 63 2.69 8.25 4.46
N ALA A 64 1.36 8.20 4.46
CA ALA A 64 0.53 9.16 5.19
C ALA A 64 0.55 8.90 6.71
N TYR A 65 0.49 7.62 7.12
CA TYR A 65 0.40 7.27 8.53
C TYR A 65 1.75 7.10 9.20
N PHE A 66 2.69 6.37 8.58
CA PHE A 66 3.93 5.97 9.25
C PHE A 66 4.79 7.14 9.75
N PRO A 67 5.08 8.17 8.93
CA PRO A 67 5.87 9.28 9.41
C PRO A 67 5.20 10.08 10.52
N ARG A 68 3.86 10.23 10.47
CA ARG A 68 3.09 10.89 11.52
C ARG A 68 3.16 10.13 12.85
N ASP A 69 3.03 8.80 12.79
CA ASP A 69 3.06 7.97 13.99
C ASP A 69 4.46 7.96 14.61
N VAL A 70 5.51 7.88 13.79
CA VAL A 70 6.90 7.95 14.26
C VAL A 70 7.21 9.35 14.83
N ALA A 71 6.75 10.42 14.19
CA ALA A 71 6.98 11.78 14.65
C ALA A 71 6.38 12.05 16.03
N THR A 72 5.22 11.46 16.33
CA THR A 72 4.50 11.60 17.61
C THR A 72 4.90 10.55 18.64
N ALA A 73 5.68 9.54 18.27
CA ALA A 73 6.12 8.51 19.21
C ALA A 73 7.03 9.10 20.28
N ARG A 74 6.85 8.72 21.55
CA ARG A 74 7.86 8.86 22.62
C ARG A 74 8.77 7.64 22.69
N SER A 75 8.25 6.47 22.34
CA SER A 75 8.98 5.20 22.40
C SER A 75 8.67 4.35 21.18
N VAL A 76 9.68 3.63 20.72
CA VAL A 76 9.64 2.73 19.56
C VAL A 76 10.11 1.37 20.04
N VAL A 77 9.40 0.29 19.69
CA VAL A 77 9.74 -1.10 20.00
C VAL A 77 9.59 -1.92 18.72
N SER A 78 10.65 -2.60 18.29
CA SER A 78 10.65 -3.41 17.06
C SER A 78 10.85 -4.89 17.36
N THR A 79 10.66 -5.76 16.36
CA THR A 79 10.78 -7.23 16.44
C THR A 79 12.05 -7.78 17.07
N GLY A 80 13.14 -7.01 17.14
CA GLY A 80 14.35 -7.41 17.87
C GLY A 80 14.21 -7.32 19.40
N GLN A 81 13.23 -6.55 19.90
CA GLN A 81 13.00 -6.29 21.32
C GLN A 81 11.71 -7.01 21.75
N LEU A 82 11.88 -8.21 22.32
CA LEU A 82 10.76 -9.09 22.69
C LEU A 82 9.87 -8.50 23.81
N SER A 83 10.41 -7.62 24.65
CA SER A 83 9.64 -6.94 25.70
C SER A 83 8.91 -5.71 25.15
N GLY A 84 7.58 -5.72 25.24
CA GLY A 84 6.72 -4.63 24.79
C GLY A 84 6.21 -4.76 23.36
N LEU A 85 6.48 -5.88 22.69
CA LEU A 85 6.01 -6.20 21.35
C LEU A 85 4.65 -6.90 21.38
N GLU A 86 3.67 -6.25 21.99
CA GLU A 86 2.32 -6.76 22.12
C GLU A 86 1.40 -6.12 21.09
N ASP A 87 0.59 -6.96 20.45
CA ASP A 87 -0.47 -6.50 19.56
C ASP A 87 -1.61 -5.85 20.37
N CYS A 88 -2.46 -5.08 19.70
CA CYS A 88 -3.79 -4.84 20.24
C CYS A 88 -4.54 -6.18 20.26
N GLY A 89 -5.46 -6.41 21.19
CA GLY A 89 -6.24 -7.66 21.19
C GLY A 89 -7.22 -7.77 20.01
N ALA A 90 -8.35 -8.45 20.17
CA ALA A 90 -9.17 -8.90 19.04
C ALA A 90 -9.73 -7.76 18.17
N GLY A 91 -9.63 -7.87 16.83
CA GLY A 91 -10.23 -6.93 15.86
C GLY A 91 -9.63 -7.01 14.45
N PRO A 92 -9.91 -6.06 13.55
CA PRO A 92 -9.33 -6.04 12.20
C PRO A 92 -7.80 -6.00 12.26
N GLY A 93 -7.15 -6.86 11.47
CA GLY A 93 -5.69 -7.00 11.46
C GLY A 93 -5.10 -7.70 12.70
N SER A 94 -5.90 -8.41 13.50
CA SER A 94 -5.42 -9.21 14.65
C SER A 94 -4.98 -10.62 14.25
N GLY A 95 -4.31 -11.31 15.18
CA GLY A 95 -3.85 -12.70 15.01
C GLY A 95 -2.60 -12.83 14.13
N GLY A 96 -1.90 -11.71 13.94
CA GLY A 96 -0.76 -11.58 13.06
C GLY A 96 0.59 -11.54 13.78
N ARG A 97 1.66 -11.31 13.02
CA ARG A 97 2.99 -11.04 13.55
C ARG A 97 3.17 -9.53 13.74
N VAL A 98 3.48 -9.10 14.95
CA VAL A 98 3.81 -7.69 15.22
C VAL A 98 5.19 -7.36 14.65
N ALA A 99 5.29 -6.31 13.84
CA ALA A 99 6.53 -5.82 13.25
C ALA A 99 7.11 -4.62 14.01
N LEU A 100 6.24 -3.71 14.48
CA LEU A 100 6.61 -2.47 15.13
C LEU A 100 5.51 -2.01 16.09
N VAL A 101 5.90 -1.49 17.25
CA VAL A 101 5.03 -0.79 18.19
C VAL A 101 5.58 0.60 18.44
N LEU A 102 4.71 1.60 18.33
CA LEU A 102 4.97 2.99 18.63
C LEU A 102 4.07 3.39 19.79
N ILE A 103 4.62 4.09 20.78
CA ILE A 103 3.84 4.66 21.89
C ILE A 103 3.87 6.16 21.68
N SER A 104 2.72 6.80 21.49
CA SER A 104 2.63 8.25 21.29
C SER A 104 3.02 9.03 22.55
N ALA A 105 3.50 10.24 22.34
CA ALA A 105 3.63 11.26 23.37
C ALA A 105 2.27 11.93 23.65
N GLY A 106 2.14 12.59 24.81
CA GLY A 106 0.92 13.27 25.25
C GLY A 106 0.41 12.76 26.60
N ASP A 107 -0.63 13.42 27.12
CA ASP A 107 -1.25 13.09 28.40
C ASP A 107 -1.97 11.73 28.37
N ASP A 108 -2.53 11.36 27.20
CA ASP A 108 -3.15 10.06 26.93
C ASP A 108 -2.36 9.28 25.86
N PRO A 109 -1.28 8.57 26.23
CA PRO A 109 -0.42 7.88 25.28
C PRO A 109 -1.16 6.74 24.57
N GLN A 110 -1.22 6.82 23.25
CA GLN A 110 -1.80 5.79 22.39
C GLN A 110 -0.73 4.76 22.00
N ARG A 111 -1.09 3.49 21.95
CA ARG A 111 -0.25 2.43 21.37
C ARG A 111 -0.65 2.22 19.92
N ILE A 112 0.30 2.36 19.01
CA ILE A 112 0.11 2.15 17.57
C ILE A 112 0.97 0.95 17.17
N VAL A 113 0.35 -0.07 16.60
CA VAL A 113 0.97 -1.35 16.26
C VAL A 113 0.90 -1.56 14.76
N TYR A 114 2.02 -1.96 14.17
CA TYR A 114 2.08 -2.45 12.80
C TYR A 114 2.18 -3.98 12.82
N THR A 115 1.20 -4.64 12.21
CA THR A 115 1.10 -6.10 12.21
C THR A 115 0.98 -6.67 10.81
N GLU A 116 1.59 -7.83 10.61
CA GLU A 116 1.33 -8.68 9.45
C GLU A 116 0.19 -9.61 9.80
N ALA A 117 -0.99 -9.39 9.23
CA ALA A 117 -2.18 -10.16 9.53
C ALA A 117 -2.92 -10.55 8.24
N PRO A 118 -3.88 -11.48 8.30
CA PRO A 118 -4.68 -11.83 7.12
C PRO A 118 -5.29 -10.59 6.47
N SER A 119 -5.29 -10.56 5.15
CA SER A 119 -5.89 -9.46 4.37
C SER A 119 -7.39 -9.38 4.61
N SER A 120 -7.96 -8.18 4.48
CA SER A 120 -9.43 -8.05 4.40
C SER A 120 -9.98 -8.52 3.05
N ALA A 121 -9.13 -8.66 2.03
CA ALA A 121 -9.51 -9.21 0.74
C ALA A 121 -9.68 -10.73 0.82
N THR A 122 -10.53 -11.28 -0.05
CA THR A 122 -10.74 -12.72 -0.16
C THR A 122 -9.46 -13.43 -0.61
N GLY A 123 -9.04 -14.42 0.17
CA GLY A 123 -7.82 -15.21 -0.05
C GLY A 123 -6.90 -15.17 1.17
N SER A 124 -6.10 -16.21 1.36
CA SER A 124 -5.16 -16.34 2.50
C SER A 124 -3.93 -15.42 2.40
N ALA A 125 -4.07 -14.27 1.74
CA ALA A 125 -3.00 -13.30 1.58
C ALA A 125 -2.70 -12.60 2.92
N THR A 126 -1.42 -12.34 3.19
CA THR A 126 -1.00 -11.54 4.34
C THR A 126 -0.92 -10.08 3.92
N SER A 127 -1.27 -9.17 4.82
CA SER A 127 -1.24 -7.71 4.60
C SER A 127 -0.63 -7.01 5.81
N LEU A 128 -0.05 -5.84 5.56
CA LEU A 128 0.42 -4.94 6.61
C LEU A 128 -0.75 -4.10 7.12
N TRP A 129 -0.98 -4.17 8.41
CA TRP A 129 -2.00 -3.42 9.13
C TRP A 129 -1.36 -2.42 10.07
N ARG A 130 -2.01 -1.26 10.21
CA ARG A 130 -1.80 -0.31 11.30
C ARG A 130 -2.99 -0.39 12.23
N ARG A 131 -2.73 -0.58 13.52
CA ARG A 131 -3.75 -0.71 14.56
C ARG A 131 -3.45 0.29 15.66
N THR A 132 -4.48 0.95 16.19
CA THR A 132 -4.37 1.82 17.36
C THR A 132 -5.11 1.13 18.49
N CYS A 133 -4.41 0.85 19.59
CA CYS A 133 -4.99 0.20 20.76
C CYS A 133 -5.58 1.24 21.71
N ASP A 134 -6.59 0.85 22.47
CA ASP A 134 -7.26 1.72 23.42
C ASP A 134 -6.31 2.03 24.59
N PRO A 135 -6.19 3.31 25.00
CA PRO A 135 -5.34 3.69 26.13
C PRO A 135 -5.85 3.13 27.48
N THR A 136 -7.15 2.86 27.59
CA THR A 136 -7.81 2.36 28.80
C THR A 136 -7.93 0.83 28.84
N ASP A 137 -8.00 0.19 27.68
CA ASP A 137 -7.90 -1.27 27.53
C ASP A 137 -6.89 -1.63 26.42
N PRO A 138 -5.63 -1.93 26.76
CA PRO A 138 -4.61 -2.25 25.76
C PRO A 138 -4.95 -3.50 24.93
N GLY A 139 -5.91 -4.32 25.37
CA GLY A 139 -6.45 -5.46 24.64
C GLY A 139 -7.55 -5.10 23.64
N ALA A 140 -8.09 -3.89 23.63
CA ALA A 140 -9.13 -3.48 22.70
C ALA A 140 -8.53 -2.62 21.57
N PRO A 141 -8.67 -2.99 20.28
CA PRO A 141 -8.33 -2.09 19.19
C PRO A 141 -9.40 -1.01 19.06
N VAL A 142 -8.98 0.25 19.01
CA VAL A 142 -9.85 1.38 18.69
C VAL A 142 -10.09 1.44 17.19
N GLN A 143 -9.03 1.25 16.39
CA GLN A 143 -9.07 1.31 14.93
C GLN A 143 -8.02 0.41 14.29
N GLY A 144 -8.35 -0.17 13.13
CA GLY A 144 -7.44 -0.94 12.30
C GLY A 144 -7.56 -0.53 10.83
N THR A 145 -6.43 -0.24 10.19
CA THR A 145 -6.34 0.16 8.78
C THR A 145 -5.37 -0.76 8.07
N GLU A 146 -5.83 -1.39 7.00
CA GLU A 146 -4.96 -2.17 6.12
C GLU A 146 -4.18 -1.19 5.23
N LEU A 147 -2.86 -1.18 5.39
CA LEU A 147 -1.98 -0.23 4.71
C LEU A 147 -1.44 -0.78 3.40
N PHE A 148 -1.05 -2.06 3.39
CA PHE A 148 -0.38 -2.67 2.25
C PHE A 148 -0.83 -4.11 2.08
N ARG A 149 -1.37 -4.48 0.92
CA ARG A 149 -1.95 -5.80 0.71
C ARG A 149 -0.95 -6.75 0.09
N ASN A 150 -1.22 -8.04 0.24
CA ASN A 150 -0.52 -9.12 -0.47
C ASN A 150 1.01 -9.05 -0.29
N ILE A 151 1.45 -8.96 0.96
CA ILE A 151 2.86 -9.01 1.35
C ILE A 151 3.33 -10.44 1.54
N SER A 152 4.62 -10.68 1.38
CA SER A 152 5.26 -11.94 1.78
C SER A 152 5.21 -12.06 3.31
N PRO A 153 4.69 -13.16 3.87
CA PRO A 153 4.68 -13.35 5.32
C PRO A 153 6.09 -13.26 5.92
N GLY A 154 6.24 -12.52 7.01
CA GLY A 154 7.51 -12.29 7.69
C GLY A 154 8.47 -11.31 7.01
N SER A 155 8.03 -10.63 5.95
CA SER A 155 8.88 -9.67 5.21
C SER A 155 8.89 -8.27 5.82
N THR A 156 7.99 -7.97 6.74
CA THR A 156 7.88 -6.68 7.39
C THR A 156 8.89 -6.60 8.54
N VAL A 157 9.82 -5.67 8.42
CA VAL A 157 10.90 -5.46 9.38
C VAL A 157 11.00 -3.97 9.69
N ALA A 158 11.14 -3.66 10.99
CA ALA A 158 11.45 -2.32 11.43
C ALA A 158 12.92 -2.25 11.88
N ALA A 159 13.62 -1.20 11.45
CA ALA A 159 15.01 -0.94 11.77
C ALA A 159 15.19 0.48 12.31
N CYS A 160 16.06 0.65 13.29
CA CYS A 160 16.40 1.96 13.86
C CYS A 160 17.89 2.26 13.65
N PRO A 161 18.25 2.92 12.54
CA PRO A 161 19.65 3.21 12.24
C PRO A 161 20.27 4.12 13.31
N GLY A 162 21.57 3.90 13.60
CA GLY A 162 22.32 4.69 14.59
C GLY A 162 22.30 4.14 16.02
N LEU A 163 21.53 3.07 16.29
CA LEU A 163 21.62 2.31 17.54
C LEU A 163 22.51 1.08 17.33
N ALA A 164 23.42 0.81 18.27
CA ALA A 164 24.20 -0.42 18.29
C ALA A 164 23.28 -1.59 18.71
N GLY A 165 22.71 -2.28 17.71
CA GLY A 165 21.79 -3.40 17.91
C GLY A 165 20.60 -3.33 16.95
N SER A 166 19.93 -4.47 16.71
CA SER A 166 18.71 -4.55 15.87
C SER A 166 17.44 -4.07 16.58
N THR A 167 17.58 -3.48 17.77
CA THR A 167 16.47 -3.10 18.64
C THR A 167 16.21 -1.60 18.61
N CYS A 168 15.00 -1.25 18.21
CA CYS A 168 14.48 0.10 18.41
C CYS A 168 14.18 0.30 19.89
N GLY A 169 14.80 1.31 20.50
CA GLY A 169 14.56 1.70 21.90
C GLY A 169 14.25 3.18 22.04
N ARG A 170 14.24 3.69 23.27
CA ARG A 170 13.94 5.12 23.56
C ARG A 170 14.89 6.11 22.90
N GLY A 171 16.10 5.69 22.53
CA GLY A 171 17.08 6.52 21.81
C GLY A 171 16.89 6.55 20.29
N ALA A 172 15.95 5.79 19.73
CA ALA A 172 15.74 5.73 18.29
C ALA A 172 15.18 7.07 17.77
N THR A 173 16.00 7.82 17.04
CA THR A 173 15.60 9.07 16.39
C THR A 173 15.04 8.81 14.99
N GLN A 174 15.54 7.80 14.29
CA GLN A 174 15.07 7.39 12.98
C GLN A 174 14.52 5.96 13.04
N VAL A 175 13.40 5.73 12.38
CA VAL A 175 12.74 4.43 12.25
C VAL A 175 12.50 4.19 10.77
N THR A 176 12.87 3.01 10.29
CA THR A 176 12.61 2.55 8.93
C THR A 176 11.73 1.32 9.01
N LEU A 177 10.64 1.29 8.24
CA LEU A 177 9.78 0.14 8.08
C LEU A 177 9.90 -0.35 6.63
N SER A 178 10.29 -1.60 6.47
CA SER A 178 10.37 -2.27 5.17
C SER A 178 9.36 -3.39 5.10
N THR A 179 8.64 -3.54 3.98
CA THR A 179 7.74 -4.67 3.73
C THR A 179 7.87 -5.14 2.27
N THR A 180 7.80 -6.44 2.01
CA THR A 180 8.01 -6.98 0.65
C THR A 180 6.70 -7.48 0.06
N PRO A 181 6.22 -6.91 -1.05
CA PRO A 181 5.04 -7.43 -1.75
C PRO A 181 5.31 -8.82 -2.32
N ALA A 182 4.38 -9.75 -2.13
CA ALA A 182 4.53 -11.15 -2.56
C ALA A 182 4.73 -11.30 -4.08
N VAL A 183 4.15 -10.40 -4.86
CA VAL A 183 4.18 -10.45 -6.34
C VAL A 183 5.48 -9.86 -6.90
N SER A 184 6.02 -8.82 -6.27
CA SER A 184 7.22 -8.14 -6.79
C SER A 184 8.52 -8.70 -6.22
N GLY A 185 8.49 -9.20 -4.99
CA GLY A 185 9.68 -9.63 -4.27
C GLY A 185 10.63 -8.48 -3.90
N VAL A 186 10.28 -7.21 -4.16
CA VAL A 186 11.14 -6.07 -3.85
C VAL A 186 10.60 -5.24 -2.71
N ALA A 187 11.39 -5.07 -1.66
CA ALA A 187 10.98 -4.43 -0.42
C ALA A 187 10.66 -2.95 -0.63
N VAL A 188 9.45 -2.54 -0.25
CA VAL A 188 9.05 -1.14 -0.10
C VAL A 188 9.51 -0.67 1.26
N GLN A 189 10.26 0.43 1.30
CA GLN A 189 10.76 1.01 2.55
C GLN A 189 10.12 2.38 2.78
N VAL A 190 9.88 2.71 4.04
CA VAL A 190 9.52 4.06 4.47
C VAL A 190 10.35 4.37 5.71
N ALA A 191 11.08 5.48 5.67
CA ALA A 191 11.81 6.00 6.81
C ALA A 191 11.06 7.19 7.41
N ALA A 192 11.24 7.39 8.70
CA ALA A 192 10.69 8.52 9.42
C ALA A 192 11.57 8.86 10.61
N THR A 193 11.48 10.11 11.06
CA THR A 193 12.26 10.63 12.18
C THR A 193 11.31 11.09 13.28
N ARG A 194 11.58 10.67 14.51
CA ARG A 194 10.83 11.05 15.70
C ARG A 194 11.10 12.53 16.01
N ARG A 195 10.11 13.25 16.55
CA ARG A 195 10.35 14.57 17.12
C ARG A 195 11.28 14.43 18.32
N ALA A 196 12.42 15.11 18.31
CA ALA A 196 13.26 15.20 19.50
C ALA A 196 12.51 16.03 20.54
N THR A 197 11.94 15.36 21.55
CA THR A 197 11.69 15.99 22.84
C THR A 197 12.94 15.79 23.66
N ASP A 198 13.50 16.88 24.16
CA ASP A 198 14.67 16.86 25.03
C ASP A 198 14.30 16.12 26.33
N ASP A 199 14.49 14.80 26.38
CA ASP A 199 14.34 14.01 27.60
C ASP A 199 15.50 14.25 28.60
N SER A 200 16.35 15.25 28.37
CA SER A 200 17.29 15.76 29.37
C SER A 200 16.54 16.71 30.30
N GLY A 201 16.14 16.21 31.48
CA GLY A 201 15.54 17.01 32.55
C GLY A 201 16.29 18.31 32.80
N GLY A 202 15.54 19.41 32.81
CA GLY A 202 16.04 20.76 33.05
C GLY A 202 15.01 21.77 32.56
N ALA A 203 14.01 22.04 33.40
CA ALA A 203 13.35 23.34 33.33
C ALA A 203 14.43 24.41 33.57
N ASP A 204 14.37 25.53 32.84
CA ASP A 204 15.21 26.73 33.00
C ASP A 204 16.41 26.92 32.03
N ASP A 205 16.21 26.82 30.70
CA ASP A 205 17.06 27.56 29.76
C ASP A 205 16.25 28.18 28.59
N PRO A 206 15.95 29.50 28.65
CA PRO A 206 15.23 30.21 27.60
C PRO A 206 16.08 30.57 26.36
N THR A 207 17.36 30.16 26.31
CA THR A 207 18.27 30.49 25.19
C THR A 207 18.47 29.36 24.19
N ARG A 208 17.86 28.19 24.40
CA ARG A 208 18.09 27.02 23.55
C ARG A 208 17.32 27.14 22.21
N PRO A 209 18.00 27.11 21.05
CA PRO A 209 17.37 27.29 19.75
C PRO A 209 16.35 26.19 19.47
N GLY A 210 15.18 26.61 19.01
CA GLY A 210 13.96 25.83 18.94
C GLY A 210 14.07 24.46 18.27
N SER A 211 13.27 23.53 18.81
CA SER A 211 12.89 22.23 18.24
C SER A 211 12.71 22.35 16.72
N ARG A 212 13.75 21.96 15.97
CA ARG A 212 13.64 21.84 14.51
C ARG A 212 12.55 20.79 14.25
N PRO A 213 11.50 21.10 13.48
CA PRO A 213 10.51 20.10 13.12
C PRO A 213 11.21 18.93 12.43
N PRO A 214 10.89 17.68 12.78
CA PRO A 214 11.51 16.54 12.13
C PRO A 214 11.12 16.54 10.66
N ILE A 215 12.12 16.45 9.78
CA ILE A 215 11.89 16.20 8.37
C ILE A 215 11.49 14.74 8.23
N ALA A 216 10.22 14.47 7.94
CA ALA A 216 9.80 13.14 7.53
C ALA A 216 10.34 12.88 6.12
N LYS A 217 11.31 11.97 6.01
CA LYS A 217 11.89 11.54 4.73
C LYS A 217 11.33 10.19 4.32
N ALA A 218 10.34 10.19 3.44
CA ALA A 218 9.87 8.95 2.85
C ALA A 218 10.64 8.66 1.58
N VAL A 219 11.43 7.59 1.59
CA VAL A 219 12.15 7.08 0.41
C VAL A 219 11.49 5.78 0.00
N VAL A 220 10.67 5.83 -1.05
CA VAL A 220 9.97 4.65 -1.57
C VAL A 220 10.84 4.02 -2.66
N THR A 221 11.63 3.01 -2.29
CA THR A 221 12.33 2.14 -3.25
C THR A 221 11.66 0.77 -3.30
N PRO A 222 11.51 0.11 -4.47
CA PRO A 222 11.80 0.52 -5.85
C PRO A 222 10.53 0.47 -6.72
N PHE A 223 9.77 1.56 -6.80
CA PHE A 223 8.69 1.65 -7.79
C PHE A 223 9.23 2.20 -9.11
N LYS A 224 8.92 1.52 -10.22
CA LYS A 224 9.23 1.98 -11.58
C LYS A 224 8.38 3.23 -11.88
N GLY A 225 8.95 4.41 -11.68
CA GLY A 225 8.27 5.73 -11.77
C GLY A 225 8.61 6.68 -10.61
N TYR A 226 9.08 6.13 -9.49
CA TYR A 226 9.53 6.85 -8.29
C TYR A 226 10.94 6.39 -7.91
N ARG A 227 11.88 6.46 -8.87
CA ARG A 227 13.29 6.19 -8.57
C ARG A 227 13.82 7.32 -7.70
N ASP A 228 14.16 7.00 -6.46
CA ASP A 228 14.89 7.87 -5.53
C ASP A 228 14.18 9.19 -5.20
N THR A 229 12.85 9.24 -5.28
CA THR A 229 12.08 10.41 -4.84
C THR A 229 12.01 10.42 -3.32
N GLU A 230 12.82 11.29 -2.73
CA GLU A 230 12.79 11.63 -1.31
C GLU A 230 11.67 12.65 -1.08
N PHE A 231 10.54 12.21 -0.54
CA PHE A 231 9.50 13.14 -0.13
C PHE A 231 9.86 13.68 1.25
N THR A 232 10.30 14.94 1.28
CA THR A 232 10.53 15.70 2.52
C THR A 232 9.22 16.40 2.88
N ILE A 233 8.56 15.90 3.93
CA ILE A 233 7.40 16.57 4.52
C ILE A 233 7.90 17.37 5.72
N ASP A 234 7.92 18.70 5.58
CA ASP A 234 8.19 19.62 6.67
C ASP A 234 6.87 19.98 7.41
N ALA A 235 6.95 20.27 8.70
CA ALA A 235 5.79 20.53 9.56
C ALA A 235 4.99 21.79 9.18
N SER A 236 5.42 22.52 8.15
CA SER A 236 4.75 23.69 7.56
C SER A 236 3.67 23.35 6.52
N SER A 237 3.27 22.08 6.38
CA SER A 237 2.26 21.60 5.40
C SER A 237 2.64 21.76 3.92
N SER A 238 3.91 22.05 3.60
CA SER A 238 4.40 22.04 2.22
C SER A 238 5.06 20.71 1.87
N ILE A 239 4.51 20.01 0.88
CA ILE A 239 5.19 18.90 0.19
C ILE A 239 6.13 19.54 -0.84
N ASN A 240 7.43 19.50 -0.58
CA ASN A 240 8.42 19.86 -1.60
C ASN A 240 8.77 18.60 -2.40
N GLN A 241 8.57 18.67 -3.72
CA GLN A 241 9.01 17.64 -4.68
C GLN A 241 10.45 17.88 -5.10
#